data_AF-A0A9D3Y6P8-F1
#
_entry.id   AF-A0A9D3Y6P8-F1
#
_cell.length_a   1.000
_cell.length_b   1.000
_cell.length_c   1.000
_cell.angle_alpha   90.00
_cell.angle_beta   90.00
_cell.angle_gamma   90.00
#
_symmetry.space_group_name_H-M   'P 1'
#
loop_
_entity.id
_entity.type
_entity.pdbx_description
1 polymer ?
#
loop_
_entity_poly.entity_id
_entity_poly.type
_entity_poly.pdbx_seq_one_letter_code
_entity_poly.pdbx_strand_id
1 'polypeptide(L)'
;MAERRIVEVASKNWFFTINNYSEQEYKDVRDYDCGYLVVGEEIGAEQATPHLQGYVQLHKKMRLTTLKKEFNARGHNSIDKGSARDNYIYCIKEGRFFEKGVQQVNGVSKCDLVAACNDVAAGMSNEDLLEKHGSGYVMHKRKICEMAGELKADGIKKRRMAKNAEQVLRPWQREVLEKLEDQNDRQILFVMDPVSGNGKTTLACFMMSTMDAIRFKNGKSNDLKYMYKGQKYLLSLTFVAAAVNILIMK
;
A
#
# COMPACT_ATOMS: atom_id res chain seq x y z
N MET A 1 -37.23 41.66 -10.06
CA MET A 1 -36.82 40.28 -9.68
C MET A 1 -35.82 39.82 -10.73
N ALA A 2 -34.54 39.71 -10.39
CA ALA A 2 -33.52 39.29 -11.34
C ALA A 2 -33.51 37.76 -11.42
N GLU A 3 -33.91 37.22 -12.57
CA GLU A 3 -33.75 35.80 -12.89
C GLU A 3 -32.27 35.43 -12.76
N ARG A 4 -31.95 34.55 -11.81
CA ARG A 4 -30.61 33.96 -11.70
C ARG A 4 -30.37 33.12 -12.95
N ARG A 5 -29.66 33.66 -13.93
CA ARG A 5 -29.02 32.86 -14.99
C ARG A 5 -28.16 31.79 -14.31
N ILE A 6 -28.60 30.54 -14.33
CA ILE A 6 -27.75 29.40 -13.97
C ILE A 6 -26.65 29.38 -15.03
N VAL A 7 -25.44 29.81 -14.64
CA VAL A 7 -24.27 29.73 -15.51
C VAL A 7 -23.98 28.24 -15.71
N GLU A 8 -24.26 27.72 -16.90
CA GLU A 8 -23.88 26.36 -17.27
C GLU A 8 -22.35 26.23 -17.18
N VAL A 9 -21.87 25.55 -16.14
CA VAL A 9 -20.44 25.35 -15.91
C VAL A 9 -19.91 24.30 -16.88
N ALA A 10 -18.82 24.63 -17.57
CA ALA A 10 -18.13 23.68 -18.43
C ALA A 10 -17.26 22.73 -17.56
N SER A 11 -17.41 21.43 -17.77
CA SER A 11 -16.68 20.37 -17.05
C SER A 11 -15.98 19.43 -18.02
N LYS A 12 -14.89 18.79 -17.55
CA LYS A 12 -14.29 17.64 -18.24
C LYS A 12 -14.93 16.32 -17.81
N ASN A 13 -15.44 16.28 -16.58
CA ASN A 13 -15.92 15.08 -15.91
C ASN A 13 -17.44 15.12 -15.88
N TRP A 14 -18.07 14.09 -16.42
CA TRP A 14 -19.52 13.98 -16.53
C TRP A 14 -19.98 12.58 -16.14
N PHE A 15 -21.08 12.54 -15.40
CA PHE A 15 -21.79 11.31 -15.11
C PHE A 15 -22.99 11.22 -16.05
N PHE A 16 -23.28 10.03 -16.57
CA PHE A 16 -24.38 9.83 -17.49
C PHE A 16 -25.20 8.58 -17.19
N THR A 17 -26.49 8.66 -17.51
CA THR A 17 -27.41 7.53 -17.44
C THR A 17 -28.30 7.52 -18.69
N ILE A 18 -28.40 6.37 -19.36
CA ILE A 18 -29.22 6.15 -20.55
C ILE A 18 -30.17 4.99 -20.25
N ASN A 19 -31.46 5.29 -20.13
CA ASN A 19 -32.51 4.28 -19.93
C ASN A 19 -32.93 3.70 -21.27
N ASN A 20 -33.08 2.37 -21.34
CA ASN A 20 -33.53 1.64 -22.54
C ASN A 20 -32.68 1.97 -23.78
N TYR A 21 -31.38 1.67 -23.68
CA TYR A 21 -30.40 1.95 -24.73
C TYR A 21 -30.57 1.02 -25.94
N SER A 22 -30.35 1.55 -27.13
CA SER A 22 -30.19 0.76 -28.35
C SER A 22 -28.75 0.25 -28.51
N GLU A 23 -28.56 -0.83 -29.27
CA GLU A 23 -27.20 -1.32 -29.58
C GLU A 23 -26.34 -0.27 -30.31
N GLN A 24 -26.97 0.61 -31.08
CA GLN A 24 -26.28 1.69 -31.77
C GLN A 24 -25.77 2.75 -30.78
N GLU A 25 -26.61 3.17 -29.81
CA GLU A 25 -26.18 4.11 -28.76
C GLU A 25 -25.05 3.53 -27.90
N TYR A 26 -25.07 2.22 -27.64
CA TYR A 26 -23.97 1.55 -26.95
C TYR A 26 -22.66 1.62 -27.74
N LYS A 27 -22.71 1.37 -29.05
CA LYS A 27 -21.53 1.48 -29.93
C LYS A 27 -21.03 2.91 -30.01
N ASP A 28 -21.91 3.89 -30.18
CA ASP A 28 -21.55 5.31 -30.28
C ASP A 28 -20.87 5.79 -28.98
N VAL A 29 -21.38 5.40 -27.82
CA VAL A 29 -20.76 5.69 -26.52
C VAL A 29 -19.39 5.00 -26.39
N ARG A 30 -19.30 3.74 -26.80
CA ARG A 30 -18.07 2.93 -26.72
C ARG A 30 -16.96 3.47 -27.61
N ASP A 31 -17.32 3.92 -28.81
CA ASP A 31 -16.37 4.36 -29.83
C ASP A 31 -16.00 5.85 -29.70
N TYR A 32 -16.75 6.62 -28.90
CA TYR A 32 -16.46 8.02 -28.62
C TYR A 32 -15.01 8.26 -28.16
N ASP A 33 -14.39 9.30 -28.72
CA ASP A 33 -13.01 9.70 -28.43
C ASP A 33 -12.96 10.54 -27.15
N CYS A 34 -12.46 9.94 -26.07
CA CYS A 34 -12.40 10.54 -24.75
C CYS A 34 -11.17 10.09 -23.97
N GLY A 35 -10.79 10.86 -22.95
CA GLY A 35 -9.62 10.55 -22.12
C GLY A 35 -9.85 9.34 -21.22
N TYR A 36 -11.06 9.20 -20.69
CA TYR A 36 -11.48 8.04 -19.91
C TYR A 36 -12.99 7.83 -20.03
N LEU A 37 -13.41 6.59 -20.11
CA LEU A 37 -14.80 6.17 -20.13
C LEU A 37 -14.94 4.88 -19.33
N VAL A 38 -15.92 4.85 -18.44
CA VAL A 38 -16.40 3.64 -17.78
C VAL A 38 -17.91 3.58 -17.93
N VAL A 39 -18.42 2.44 -18.39
CA VAL A 39 -19.86 2.21 -18.60
C VAL A 39 -20.23 0.89 -17.95
N GLY A 40 -21.17 0.90 -17.02
CA GLY A 40 -21.81 -0.28 -16.46
C GLY A 40 -23.15 -0.54 -17.15
N GLU A 41 -23.42 -1.81 -17.44
CA GLU A 41 -24.77 -2.30 -17.76
C GLU A 41 -25.44 -2.72 -16.46
N GLU A 42 -26.54 -2.06 -16.12
CA GLU A 42 -27.37 -2.45 -14.98
C GLU A 42 -28.70 -3.02 -15.51
N ILE A 43 -29.18 -4.10 -14.88
CA ILE A 43 -30.44 -4.74 -15.22
C ILE A 43 -31.42 -4.52 -14.06
N GLY A 44 -32.41 -3.65 -14.26
CA GLY A 44 -33.40 -3.34 -13.23
C GLY A 44 -34.11 -4.59 -12.69
N ALA A 45 -33.98 -4.83 -11.38
CA ALA A 45 -34.43 -6.04 -10.69
C ALA A 45 -35.94 -6.34 -10.76
N GLU A 46 -36.79 -5.35 -11.06
CA GLU A 46 -38.25 -5.52 -11.07
C GLU A 46 -38.90 -5.43 -12.47
N GLN A 47 -38.21 -4.89 -13.49
CA GLN A 47 -38.79 -4.67 -14.83
C GLN A 47 -37.87 -5.04 -16.03
N ALA A 48 -36.68 -5.60 -15.80
CA ALA A 48 -35.76 -6.06 -16.86
C ALA A 48 -35.42 -5.01 -17.96
N THR A 49 -35.61 -3.72 -17.68
CA THR A 49 -35.23 -2.66 -18.61
C THR A 49 -33.73 -2.41 -18.47
N PRO A 50 -32.94 -2.57 -19.55
CA PRO A 50 -31.51 -2.36 -19.50
C PRO A 50 -31.22 -0.85 -19.48
N HIS A 51 -30.38 -0.41 -18.54
CA HIS A 51 -29.87 0.96 -18.50
C HIS A 51 -28.36 0.99 -18.50
N LEU A 52 -27.79 1.95 -19.23
CA LEU A 52 -26.37 2.25 -19.19
C LEU A 52 -26.14 3.34 -18.17
N GLN A 53 -25.25 3.08 -17.23
CA GLN A 53 -24.81 4.07 -16.27
C GLN A 53 -23.30 4.16 -16.31
N GLY A 54 -22.77 5.37 -16.43
CA GLY A 54 -21.36 5.53 -16.72
C GLY A 54 -20.79 6.89 -16.36
N TYR A 55 -19.47 6.95 -16.44
CA TYR A 55 -18.68 8.14 -16.21
C TYR A 55 -17.75 8.38 -17.41
N VAL A 56 -17.73 9.62 -17.89
CA VAL A 56 -16.88 10.04 -18.99
C VAL A 56 -16.02 11.24 -18.60
N GLN A 57 -14.76 11.18 -19.01
CA GLN A 57 -13.79 12.23 -18.89
C GLN A 57 -13.31 12.66 -20.28
N LEU A 58 -13.64 13.90 -20.63
CA LEU A 58 -13.33 14.49 -21.92
C LEU A 58 -11.90 15.08 -21.96
N HIS A 59 -11.30 15.10 -23.14
CA HIS A 59 -10.02 15.79 -23.36
C HIS A 59 -10.13 17.31 -23.07
N LYS A 60 -11.24 17.92 -23.51
CA LYS A 60 -11.54 19.35 -23.38
C LYS A 60 -12.76 19.58 -22.48
N LYS A 61 -12.80 20.72 -21.80
CA LYS A 61 -13.98 21.12 -21.02
C LYS A 61 -15.13 21.42 -21.98
N MET A 62 -16.27 20.74 -21.82
CA MET A 62 -17.48 20.96 -22.61
C MET A 62 -18.62 21.42 -21.71
N ARG A 63 -19.62 22.09 -22.29
CA ARG A 63 -20.88 22.41 -21.61
C ARG A 63 -21.87 21.26 -21.80
N LEU A 64 -22.85 21.16 -20.91
CA LEU A 64 -23.89 20.13 -20.95
C LEU A 64 -24.61 20.08 -22.31
N THR A 65 -24.89 21.25 -22.90
CA THR A 65 -25.53 21.40 -24.21
C THR A 65 -24.67 20.86 -25.37
N THR A 66 -23.35 20.99 -25.29
CA THR A 66 -22.40 20.43 -26.27
C THR A 66 -22.26 18.92 -26.09
N LEU A 67 -22.11 18.46 -24.84
CA LEU A 67 -22.01 17.04 -24.52
C LEU A 67 -23.23 16.26 -25.02
N LYS A 68 -24.46 16.76 -24.79
CA LYS A 68 -25.67 16.11 -25.28
C LYS A 68 -25.75 15.99 -26.81
N LYS A 69 -25.10 16.89 -27.55
CA LYS A 69 -25.08 16.84 -29.02
C LYS A 69 -24.05 15.86 -29.55
N GLU A 70 -22.89 15.76 -28.90
CA GLU A 70 -21.76 14.95 -29.39
C GLU A 70 -21.72 13.54 -28.82
N PHE A 71 -22.22 13.33 -27.60
CA PHE A 71 -22.09 12.06 -26.87
C PHE A 71 -23.43 11.34 -26.75
N ASN A 72 -24.46 11.98 -26.18
CA ASN A 72 -25.75 11.34 -25.96
C ASN A 72 -26.93 12.34 -25.90
N ALA A 73 -27.80 12.32 -26.91
CA ALA A 73 -28.95 13.22 -26.96
C ALA A 73 -30.03 12.88 -25.91
N ARG A 74 -30.22 11.59 -25.63
CA ARG A 74 -31.28 11.08 -24.72
C ARG A 74 -30.84 10.87 -23.27
N GLY A 75 -29.53 10.88 -23.01
CA GLY A 75 -28.99 10.59 -21.68
C GLY A 75 -29.22 11.72 -20.68
N HIS A 76 -29.44 11.33 -19.42
CA HIS A 76 -29.33 12.26 -18.32
C HIS A 76 -27.84 12.44 -17.99
N ASN A 77 -27.32 13.65 -18.14
CA ASN A 77 -25.94 13.97 -17.83
C ASN A 77 -25.87 14.99 -16.68
N SER A 78 -25.06 14.71 -15.68
CA SER A 78 -24.82 15.59 -14.54
C SER A 78 -23.33 15.86 -14.37
N ILE A 79 -23.00 17.05 -13.85
CA ILE A 79 -21.61 17.37 -13.50
C ILE A 79 -21.24 16.48 -12.31
N ASP A 80 -20.12 15.79 -12.46
CA ASP A 80 -19.56 14.98 -11.39
C ASP A 80 -19.19 15.85 -10.17
N LYS A 81 -19.80 15.53 -9.03
CA LYS A 81 -19.48 16.11 -7.72
C LYS A 81 -18.73 15.11 -6.81
N GLY A 82 -18.60 13.86 -7.25
CA GLY A 82 -17.98 12.77 -6.49
C GLY A 82 -16.48 12.66 -6.75
N SER A 83 -15.81 11.82 -5.97
CA SER A 83 -14.46 11.38 -6.31
C SER A 83 -14.55 10.45 -7.51
N ALA A 84 -13.61 10.55 -8.46
CA ALA A 84 -13.54 9.62 -9.60
C ALA A 84 -13.51 8.14 -9.17
N ARG A 85 -13.04 7.88 -7.94
CA ARG A 85 -13.08 6.58 -7.27
C ARG A 85 -14.50 6.11 -6.96
N ASP A 86 -15.36 6.99 -6.43
CA ASP A 86 -16.74 6.64 -6.09
C ASP A 86 -17.52 6.32 -7.37
N ASN A 87 -17.26 7.06 -8.45
CA ASN A 87 -17.88 6.83 -9.75
C ASN A 87 -17.47 5.49 -10.37
N TYR A 88 -16.19 5.11 -10.25
CA TYR A 88 -15.71 3.81 -10.70
C TYR A 88 -16.38 2.67 -9.93
N ILE A 89 -16.40 2.76 -8.59
CA ILE A 89 -17.03 1.76 -7.73
C ILE A 89 -18.53 1.65 -8.01
N TYR A 90 -19.18 2.77 -8.34
CA TYR A 90 -20.59 2.78 -8.71
C TYR A 90 -20.83 2.02 -10.03
N CYS A 91 -20.00 2.22 -11.06
CA CYS A 91 -20.21 1.63 -12.39
C CYS A 91 -19.89 0.13 -12.47
N ILE A 92 -19.09 -0.42 -11.55
CA ILE A 92 -18.70 -1.85 -11.57
C ILE A 92 -19.64 -2.75 -10.75
N LYS A 93 -20.66 -2.19 -10.10
CA LYS A 93 -21.44 -2.86 -9.05
C LYS A 93 -22.21 -4.10 -9.54
N GLU A 94 -22.64 -4.13 -10.80
CA GLU A 94 -23.37 -5.26 -11.41
C GLU A 94 -22.52 -6.18 -12.31
N GLY A 95 -21.19 -5.99 -12.33
CA GLY A 95 -20.25 -6.94 -12.91
C GLY A 95 -20.11 -6.93 -14.44
N ARG A 96 -21.04 -6.32 -15.19
CA ARG A 96 -20.87 -6.04 -16.64
C ARG A 96 -20.50 -4.59 -16.85
N PHE A 97 -19.22 -4.34 -17.13
CA PHE A 97 -18.73 -3.00 -17.42
C PHE A 97 -17.73 -2.98 -18.57
N PHE A 98 -17.67 -1.84 -19.25
CA PHE A 98 -16.70 -1.52 -20.28
C PHE A 98 -15.86 -0.33 -19.82
N GLU A 99 -14.54 -0.47 -19.88
CA GLU A 99 -13.58 0.58 -19.51
C GLU A 99 -12.66 0.89 -20.69
N LYS A 100 -12.48 2.18 -20.99
CA LYS A 100 -11.63 2.69 -22.07
C LYS A 100 -10.87 3.91 -21.60
N GLY A 101 -9.58 3.97 -21.93
CA GLY A 101 -8.71 5.10 -21.60
C GLY A 101 -8.07 5.01 -20.21
N VAL A 102 -7.47 6.11 -19.75
CA VAL A 102 -6.75 6.18 -18.46
C VAL A 102 -7.41 7.24 -17.59
N GLN A 103 -8.00 6.82 -16.47
CA GLN A 103 -8.70 7.72 -15.55
C GLN A 103 -7.73 8.77 -15.00
N GLN A 104 -7.94 10.03 -15.39
CA GLN A 104 -7.24 11.16 -14.78
C GLN A 104 -8.00 11.55 -13.51
N VAL A 105 -7.70 10.87 -12.41
CA VAL A 105 -8.25 11.23 -11.09
C VAL A 105 -7.58 12.53 -10.65
N ASN A 106 -8.17 13.69 -10.92
CA ASN A 106 -7.57 14.99 -10.54
C ASN A 106 -6.07 15.09 -10.93
N GLY A 107 -5.71 14.68 -12.14
CA GLY A 107 -4.30 14.68 -12.59
C GLY A 107 -3.40 13.68 -11.86
N VAL A 108 -3.96 12.59 -11.34
CA VAL A 108 -3.22 11.53 -10.65
C VAL A 108 -3.23 10.23 -11.42
N SER A 109 -2.09 9.96 -12.07
CA SER A 109 -1.73 8.67 -12.66
C SER A 109 -1.84 7.56 -11.63
N LYS A 110 -2.32 6.40 -12.05
CA LYS A 110 -2.32 5.16 -11.25
C LYS A 110 -0.86 4.87 -10.85
N CYS A 111 -0.53 5.03 -9.57
CA CYS A 111 0.78 4.64 -9.05
C CYS A 111 0.76 3.14 -8.79
N ASP A 112 1.68 2.42 -9.43
CA ASP A 112 2.00 1.06 -9.04
C ASP A 112 2.65 1.12 -7.65
N LEU A 113 1.86 0.79 -6.63
CA LEU A 113 2.29 0.83 -5.23
C LEU A 113 3.50 -0.08 -5.00
N VAL A 114 3.58 -1.22 -5.69
CA VAL A 114 4.69 -2.18 -5.53
C VAL A 114 5.96 -1.62 -6.15
N ALA A 115 5.87 -1.07 -7.36
CA ALA A 115 7.00 -0.43 -8.02
C ALA A 115 7.51 0.79 -7.20
N ALA A 116 6.60 1.62 -6.70
CA ALA A 116 6.96 2.75 -5.85
C ALA A 116 7.61 2.33 -4.52
N CYS A 117 7.13 1.25 -3.89
CA CYS A 117 7.76 0.69 -2.70
C CYS A 117 9.19 0.24 -2.98
N ASN A 118 9.42 -0.44 -4.10
CA ASN A 118 10.75 -0.90 -4.50
C ASN A 118 11.71 0.25 -4.80
N ASP A 119 11.24 1.31 -5.47
CA ASP A 119 12.06 2.48 -5.76
C ASP A 119 12.41 3.28 -4.49
N VAL A 120 11.48 3.42 -3.54
CA VAL A 120 11.77 3.96 -2.21
C VAL A 120 12.75 3.04 -1.45
N ALA A 121 12.60 1.73 -1.60
CA ALA A 121 13.51 0.74 -1.04
C ALA A 121 14.93 0.87 -1.62
N ALA A 122 15.06 1.26 -2.89
CA ALA A 122 16.32 1.52 -3.57
C ALA A 122 16.96 2.86 -3.18
N GLY A 123 16.25 3.74 -2.49
CA GLY A 123 16.77 5.03 -2.03
C GLY A 123 16.62 6.16 -3.04
N MET A 124 15.68 6.03 -3.99
CA MET A 124 15.37 7.07 -4.97
C MET A 124 14.88 8.37 -4.30
N SER A 125 15.21 9.52 -4.89
CA SER A 125 14.83 10.84 -4.34
C SER A 125 13.32 11.08 -4.46
N ASN A 126 12.80 12.04 -3.67
CA ASN A 126 11.38 12.38 -3.77
C ASN A 126 11.03 13.02 -5.11
N GLU A 127 11.95 13.79 -5.72
CA GLU A 127 11.75 14.37 -7.04
C GLU A 127 11.60 13.28 -8.11
N ASP A 128 12.52 12.31 -8.15
CA ASP A 128 12.52 11.22 -9.13
C ASP A 128 11.29 10.30 -8.96
N LEU A 129 10.89 10.03 -7.71
CA LEU A 129 9.71 9.23 -7.40
C LEU A 129 8.42 9.92 -7.89
N LEU A 130 8.35 11.24 -7.77
CA LEU A 130 7.20 12.02 -8.24
C LEU A 130 7.14 12.04 -9.77
N GLU A 131 8.29 12.16 -10.44
CA GLU A 131 8.38 12.10 -11.89
C GLU A 131 7.97 10.72 -12.43
N LYS A 132 8.42 9.64 -11.78
CA LYS A 132 8.22 8.26 -12.22
C LYS A 132 6.83 7.70 -11.88
N HIS A 133 6.34 7.92 -10.66
CA HIS A 133 5.07 7.35 -10.17
C HIS A 133 3.91 8.35 -10.17
N GLY A 134 4.20 9.60 -10.53
CA GLY A 134 3.23 10.68 -10.54
C GLY A 134 2.69 11.00 -9.15
N SER A 135 1.62 11.76 -9.13
CA SER A 135 0.91 12.17 -7.92
C SER A 135 0.31 11.01 -7.11
N GLY A 136 0.28 9.79 -7.66
CA GLY A 136 -0.18 8.60 -6.94
C GLY A 136 0.79 8.21 -5.82
N TYR A 137 2.09 8.52 -5.99
CA TYR A 137 3.08 8.44 -4.92
C TYR A 137 2.74 9.40 -3.77
N VAL A 138 2.40 10.66 -4.07
CA VAL A 138 2.08 11.66 -3.03
C VAL A 138 0.85 11.23 -2.23
N MET A 139 -0.18 10.74 -2.92
CA MET A 139 -1.42 10.28 -2.30
C MET A 139 -1.22 9.07 -1.38
N HIS A 140 -0.29 8.18 -1.72
CA HIS A 140 -0.04 6.94 -0.98
C HIS A 140 1.29 6.91 -0.23
N LYS A 141 1.97 8.06 -0.11
CA LYS A 141 3.34 8.18 0.39
C LYS A 141 3.56 7.47 1.72
N ARG A 142 2.65 7.65 2.68
CA ARG A 142 2.76 7.02 4.01
C ARG A 142 2.84 5.50 3.90
N LYS A 143 1.90 4.88 3.18
CA LYS A 143 1.83 3.43 3.02
C LYS A 143 3.02 2.89 2.21
N ILE A 144 3.42 3.61 1.16
CA ILE A 144 4.58 3.26 0.34
C ILE A 144 5.86 3.28 1.18
N CYS A 145 6.08 4.32 1.99
CA CYS A 145 7.24 4.42 2.87
C CYS A 145 7.26 3.34 3.95
N GLU A 146 6.10 3.02 4.52
CA GLU A 146 5.96 1.94 5.51
C GLU A 146 6.36 0.58 4.93
N MET A 147 5.74 0.19 3.81
CA MET A 147 6.05 -1.06 3.11
C MET A 147 7.49 -1.11 2.59
N ALA A 148 8.02 0.00 2.07
CA ALA A 148 9.43 0.10 1.69
C ALA A 148 10.37 -0.08 2.88
N GLY A 149 9.98 0.40 4.07
CA GLY A 149 10.71 0.18 5.32
C GLY A 149 10.77 -1.31 5.70
N GLU A 150 9.66 -2.03 5.56
CA GLU A 150 9.59 -3.47 5.78
C GLU A 150 10.46 -4.25 4.79
N LEU A 151 10.40 -3.91 3.50
CA LEU A 151 11.26 -4.51 2.46
C LEU A 151 12.75 -4.28 2.74
N LYS A 152 13.13 -3.08 3.17
CA LYS A 152 14.50 -2.78 3.61
C LYS A 152 14.89 -3.64 4.82
N ALA A 153 14.02 -3.73 5.83
CA ALA A 153 14.27 -4.53 7.02
C ALA A 153 14.47 -6.02 6.71
N ASP A 154 13.64 -6.58 5.83
CA ASP A 154 13.75 -7.96 5.35
C ASP A 154 15.04 -8.18 4.56
N GLY A 155 15.41 -7.25 3.68
CA GLY A 155 16.67 -7.30 2.95
C GLY A 155 17.90 -7.22 3.86
N ILE A 156 17.83 -6.46 4.95
CA ILE A 156 18.88 -6.41 5.98
C ILE A 156 18.93 -7.74 6.76
N LYS A 157 17.78 -8.30 7.14
CA LYS A 157 17.68 -9.59 7.82
C LYS A 157 18.28 -10.70 6.97
N LYS A 158 17.90 -10.81 5.69
CA LYS A 158 18.46 -11.79 4.73
C LYS A 158 19.98 -11.66 4.56
N ARG A 159 20.51 -10.44 4.41
CA ARG A 159 21.95 -10.22 4.32
C ARG A 159 22.70 -10.61 5.60
N ARG A 160 22.13 -10.28 6.77
CA ARG A 160 22.70 -10.70 8.06
C ARG A 160 22.66 -12.22 8.23
N MET A 161 21.56 -12.87 7.83
CA MET A 161 21.45 -14.32 7.82
C MET A 161 22.51 -14.96 6.94
N ALA A 162 22.71 -14.48 5.71
CA ALA A 162 23.76 -14.97 4.81
C ALA A 162 25.16 -14.82 5.43
N LYS A 163 25.47 -13.64 5.99
CA LYS A 163 26.76 -13.39 6.66
C LYS A 163 26.98 -14.28 7.90
N ASN A 164 25.91 -14.55 8.64
CA ASN A 164 25.96 -15.32 9.88
C ASN A 164 25.86 -16.84 9.66
N ALA A 165 25.37 -17.29 8.49
CA ALA A 165 25.32 -18.70 8.13
C ALA A 165 26.72 -19.32 7.99
N GLU A 166 27.70 -18.55 7.55
CA GLU A 166 29.11 -18.96 7.42
C GLU A 166 29.90 -18.74 8.73
N GLN A 167 29.28 -18.18 9.77
CA GLN A 167 29.99 -17.82 10.99
C GLN A 167 30.25 -19.04 11.87
N VAL A 168 31.53 -19.34 12.10
CA VAL A 168 31.95 -20.34 13.08
C VAL A 168 31.75 -19.78 14.49
N LEU A 169 30.76 -20.31 15.21
CA LEU A 169 30.52 -19.98 16.62
C LEU A 169 31.66 -20.51 17.50
N ARG A 170 32.04 -19.71 18.50
CA ARG A 170 33.01 -20.10 19.54
C ARG A 170 32.43 -21.19 20.45
N PRO A 171 33.27 -22.00 21.11
CA PRO A 171 32.79 -23.09 21.98
C PRO A 171 31.74 -22.64 23.01
N TRP A 172 32.02 -21.55 23.74
CA TRP A 172 31.07 -21.02 24.74
C TRP A 172 29.75 -20.54 24.13
N GLN A 173 29.76 -20.06 22.88
CA GLN A 173 28.54 -19.63 22.19
C GLN A 173 27.66 -20.82 21.82
N ARG A 174 28.26 -21.96 21.46
CA ARG A 174 27.54 -23.22 21.18
C ARG A 174 26.92 -23.78 22.45
N GLU A 175 27.69 -23.82 23.55
CA GLU A 175 27.21 -24.27 24.85
C GLU A 175 25.99 -23.45 25.32
N VAL A 176 25.97 -22.14 25.07
CA VAL A 176 24.81 -21.28 25.35
C VAL A 176 23.60 -21.67 24.50
N LEU A 177 23.79 -21.97 23.21
CA LEU A 177 22.71 -22.40 22.33
C LEU A 177 22.15 -23.78 22.70
N GLU A 178 23.00 -24.72 23.10
CA GLU A 178 22.59 -26.04 23.59
C GLU A 178 21.73 -25.90 24.86
N LYS A 179 22.19 -25.11 25.84
CA LYS A 179 21.42 -24.82 27.06
C LYS A 179 20.09 -24.12 26.79
N LEU A 180 20.02 -23.34 25.71
CA LEU A 180 18.81 -22.66 25.27
C LEU A 180 17.76 -23.60 24.70
N GLU A 181 18.19 -24.64 23.98
CA GLU A 181 17.27 -25.64 23.42
C GLU A 181 16.58 -26.42 24.56
N ASP A 182 17.36 -26.79 25.59
CA ASP A 182 16.90 -27.49 26.79
C ASP A 182 16.11 -26.62 27.78
N GLN A 183 16.13 -25.30 27.60
CA GLN A 183 15.45 -24.36 28.49
C GLN A 183 13.91 -24.53 28.39
N ASN A 184 13.26 -24.52 29.56
CA ASN A 184 11.79 -24.45 29.66
C ASN A 184 11.29 -23.01 29.87
N ASP A 185 9.99 -22.80 29.67
CA ASP A 185 9.32 -21.47 29.71
C ASP A 185 9.39 -20.78 31.10
N ARG A 186 9.84 -21.50 32.15
CA ARG A 186 9.98 -20.96 33.52
C ARG A 186 11.44 -20.65 33.89
N GLN A 187 12.37 -20.97 33.01
CA GLN A 187 13.79 -20.73 33.22
C GLN A 187 14.22 -19.49 32.44
N ILE A 188 15.27 -18.85 32.92
CA ILE A 188 15.91 -17.74 32.23
C ILE A 188 17.39 -18.06 32.15
N LEU A 189 17.95 -18.12 30.94
CA LEU A 189 19.38 -18.34 30.77
C LEU A 189 20.12 -17.02 30.95
N PHE A 190 21.06 -17.00 31.89
CA PHE A 190 21.88 -15.84 32.20
C PHE A 190 23.34 -16.10 31.83
N VAL A 191 23.86 -15.36 30.86
CA VAL A 191 25.22 -15.54 30.33
C VAL A 191 26.13 -14.40 30.77
N MET A 192 27.01 -14.70 31.73
CA MET A 192 28.07 -13.81 32.21
C MET A 192 29.34 -13.97 31.37
N ASP A 193 30.04 -12.86 31.11
CA ASP A 193 31.40 -12.88 30.59
C ASP A 193 32.18 -11.80 31.31
N PRO A 194 33.28 -12.16 31.97
CA PRO A 194 34.09 -11.22 32.71
C PRO A 194 34.86 -10.27 31.79
N VAL A 195 34.96 -10.55 30.48
CA VAL A 195 35.76 -9.77 29.53
C VAL A 195 34.88 -9.23 28.39
N SER A 196 34.89 -7.92 28.21
CA SER A 196 34.19 -7.29 27.08
C SER A 196 34.84 -7.64 25.74
N GLY A 197 34.07 -7.74 24.65
CA GLY A 197 34.59 -7.98 23.30
C GLY A 197 34.67 -9.46 22.87
N ASN A 198 34.29 -10.40 23.73
CA ASN A 198 34.38 -11.85 23.49
C ASN A 198 33.29 -12.44 22.56
N GLY A 199 32.43 -11.61 21.98
CA GLY A 199 31.45 -12.02 20.97
C GLY A 199 30.00 -12.17 21.44
N LYS A 200 29.59 -11.56 22.55
CA LYS A 200 28.17 -11.55 22.97
C LYS A 200 27.25 -10.84 21.99
N THR A 201 27.65 -9.66 21.53
CA THR A 201 26.90 -8.93 20.50
C THR A 201 26.82 -9.76 19.23
N THR A 202 27.88 -10.52 18.93
CA THR A 202 27.92 -11.46 17.81
C THR A 202 26.91 -12.59 17.98
N LEU A 203 26.85 -13.24 19.15
CA LEU A 203 25.85 -14.27 19.46
C LEU A 203 24.42 -13.71 19.38
N ALA A 204 24.17 -12.54 19.95
CA ALA A 204 22.86 -11.89 19.86
C ALA A 204 22.47 -11.56 18.41
N CYS A 205 23.42 -11.09 17.58
CA CYS A 205 23.21 -10.86 16.16
C CYS A 205 22.92 -12.15 15.39
N PHE A 206 23.61 -13.25 15.74
CA PHE A 206 23.37 -14.57 15.19
C PHE A 206 21.93 -15.02 15.48
N MET A 207 21.52 -15.04 16.75
CA MET A 207 20.18 -15.44 17.17
C MET A 207 19.07 -14.61 16.54
N MET A 208 19.23 -13.28 16.45
CA MET A 208 18.26 -12.40 15.76
C MET A 208 18.12 -12.73 14.27
N SER A 209 19.17 -13.29 13.67
CA SER A 209 19.16 -13.65 12.25
C SER A 209 18.61 -15.06 12.04
N THR A 210 18.98 -16.03 12.86
CA THR A 210 18.74 -17.46 12.60
C THR A 210 17.65 -18.10 13.44
N MET A 211 17.31 -17.55 14.61
CA MET A 211 16.48 -18.23 15.63
C MET A 211 15.19 -17.49 16.00
N ASP A 212 14.76 -16.50 15.21
CA ASP A 212 13.60 -15.65 15.53
C ASP A 212 13.70 -15.01 16.93
N ALA A 213 14.84 -14.37 17.20
CA ALA A 213 15.06 -13.64 18.44
C ALA A 213 14.86 -12.13 18.26
N ILE A 214 14.40 -11.45 19.31
CA ILE A 214 14.39 -9.99 19.42
C ILE A 214 15.34 -9.54 20.51
N ARG A 215 16.10 -8.47 20.26
CA ARG A 215 16.98 -7.87 21.25
C ARG A 215 16.45 -6.53 21.72
N PHE A 216 16.29 -6.40 23.03
CA PHE A 216 15.98 -5.14 23.66
C PHE A 216 17.25 -4.44 24.13
N LYS A 217 17.23 -3.11 24.03
CA LYS A 217 18.09 -2.23 24.79
C LYS A 217 17.23 -1.62 25.91
N ASN A 218 17.86 -1.11 26.96
CA ASN A 218 17.15 -0.39 28.02
C ASN A 218 16.18 0.63 27.41
N GLY A 219 14.88 0.43 27.63
CA GLY A 219 13.79 1.18 27.01
C GLY A 219 12.55 1.15 27.90
N LYS A 220 11.61 2.08 27.71
CA LYS A 220 10.38 2.13 28.51
C LYS A 220 9.51 0.92 28.22
N SER A 221 8.81 0.40 29.23
CA SER A 221 7.98 -0.81 29.09
C SER A 221 6.95 -0.74 27.96
N ASN A 222 6.37 0.44 27.70
CA ASN A 222 5.42 0.63 26.60
C ASN A 222 6.09 0.46 25.23
N ASP A 223 7.31 0.97 25.06
CA ASP A 223 8.06 0.85 23.80
C ASP A 223 8.44 -0.61 23.54
N LEU A 224 8.83 -1.35 24.59
CA LEU A 224 9.15 -2.78 24.49
C LEU A 224 7.93 -3.61 24.05
N LYS A 225 6.73 -3.28 24.56
CA LYS A 225 5.47 -3.93 24.15
C LYS A 225 5.17 -3.73 22.67
N TYR A 226 5.37 -2.51 22.15
CA TYR A 226 5.17 -2.23 20.73
C TYR A 226 6.19 -2.94 19.82
N MET A 227 7.41 -3.17 20.32
CA MET A 227 8.46 -3.86 19.57
C MET A 227 8.29 -5.38 19.52
N TYR A 228 7.69 -5.98 20.56
CA TYR A 228 7.48 -7.43 20.63
C TYR A 228 6.39 -7.87 19.64
N LYS A 229 6.77 -8.75 18.71
CA LYS A 229 5.86 -9.32 17.70
C LYS A 229 5.69 -10.84 17.84
N GLY A 230 5.88 -11.37 19.05
CA GLY A 230 5.75 -12.81 19.31
C GLY A 230 7.01 -13.63 19.01
N GLN A 231 8.19 -13.00 19.05
CA GLN A 231 9.46 -13.69 18.82
C GLN A 231 9.71 -14.77 19.87
N LYS A 232 10.26 -15.91 19.43
CA LYS A 232 10.55 -17.07 20.28
C LYS A 232 11.59 -16.78 21.36
N TYR A 233 12.58 -15.93 21.08
CA TYR A 233 13.62 -15.62 22.07
C TYR A 233 13.71 -14.12 22.34
N LEU A 234 13.68 -13.74 23.62
CA LEU A 234 13.89 -12.36 24.05
C LEU A 234 15.29 -12.20 24.63
N LEU A 235 16.09 -11.31 24.02
CA LEU A 235 17.48 -11.04 24.40
C LEU A 235 17.57 -9.68 25.10
N SER A 236 18.12 -9.64 26.31
CA SER A 236 18.51 -8.39 26.96
C SER A 236 20.03 -8.32 27.08
N LEU A 237 20.63 -7.27 26.49
CA LEU A 237 22.05 -6.94 26.67
C LEU A 237 22.17 -5.79 27.66
N THR A 238 22.50 -6.09 28.90
CA THR A 238 22.75 -5.08 29.94
C THR A 238 24.23 -5.04 30.34
N PHE A 239 24.72 -3.83 30.57
CA PHE A 239 25.99 -3.60 31.27
C PHE A 239 25.65 -3.40 32.74
N VAL A 240 25.94 -4.39 33.58
CA VAL A 240 25.81 -4.26 35.04
C VAL A 240 27.15 -4.66 35.64
N ALA A 241 27.78 -3.75 36.40
CA ALA A 241 28.99 -4.01 37.18
C ALA A 241 30.13 -4.71 36.40
N ALA A 242 30.63 -4.05 35.34
CA ALA A 242 31.74 -4.52 34.50
C ALA A 242 31.54 -5.83 33.71
N ALA A 243 30.39 -6.50 33.85
CA ALA A 243 30.00 -7.65 33.04
C ALA A 243 28.90 -7.28 32.03
N VAL A 244 28.98 -7.84 30.82
CA VAL A 244 27.90 -7.76 29.84
C VAL A 244 27.03 -9.00 30.00
N ASN A 245 25.74 -8.82 30.19
CA ASN A 245 24.82 -9.93 30.47
C ASN A 245 23.96 -10.22 29.25
N ILE A 246 23.72 -11.50 28.96
CA ILE A 246 22.64 -11.90 28.04
C ILE A 246 21.59 -12.61 28.88
N LEU A 247 20.40 -12.01 28.95
CA LEU A 247 19.21 -12.66 29.49
C LEU A 247 18.45 -13.24 28.30
N ILE A 248 18.12 -14.54 28.35
CA ILE A 248 17.38 -15.20 27.28
C ILE A 248 16.17 -15.93 27.84
N MET A 249 14.99 -15.53 27.36
CA MET A 249 13.70 -16.15 27.66
C MET A 249 13.15 -16.81 26.40
N LYS A 250 12.52 -17.97 26.58
CA LYS A 250 11.81 -18.75 25.56
C LYS A 250 10.32 -18.44 25.61
#